data_AF-A0A3D0K0X6-F1
#
_entry.id   AF-A0A3D0K0X6-F1
#
_cell.length_a   1.000
_cell.length_b   1.000
_cell.length_c   1.000
_cell.angle_alpha   90.00
_cell.angle_beta   90.00
_cell.angle_gamma   90.00
#
_symmetry.space_group_name_H-M   'P 1'
#
loop_
_entity.id
_entity.type
_entity.pdbx_description
1 polymer ?
#
loop_
_entity_poly.entity_id
_entity_poly.type
_entity_poly.pdbx_seq_one_letter_code
_entity_poly.pdbx_strand_id
1 'polypeptide(L)'
;MNPAGWPPADRPSWSVAGRIRIICTACCRGEEGVLRWRNTIAIVASMACMGTARAGIEVLDDIGLPVPVTAWSITSTPAGYRVVLHELHDPWQETWFVIRSDGGERFNDIEIAVDGPAAGSPLLVRIEGARSIGSIIQTGTAETRIDYVSVTEDLGRVEAQSIGTLVAGRDVIGPVIATTAPNPMRGVVAVQAGRHITGSVLAEQGRIEFIAAGGRIGDSDDDVVIRARYGVGTIRSEAEAWVDLDLQTQEGTGRLWRLQSPRVGGRVLVDELAPGFGADGACRLDVDVLEAELHIGAGLESAEPIIRLGPGGLVGRVLVNTADCGGVWSSPVHLGNPSESGFTELHGPAYSSQPAAIGGGSIGAVPFRLHMSACEPLSGSTVETAPASVRLRWYGPVNWPEGTPLRVDRRTASGQGVWEPAPAGHFLFMPVLEDPTALSIESAASGLGFVPGFEYRLRPLDTLVADLPGSPVVAMDDAWTMVVEGAVACPGDVDGDGAVAVSDLLVLLACWGEVDGPLDRTSDLDEDGTVGVLDLLALISLWGSCSG
;
A
#
# COMPACT_ATOMS: atom_id res chain seq x y z
N MET A 1 -48.82 2.63 -46.02
CA MET A 1 -48.24 2.25 -44.72
C MET A 1 -46.77 1.96 -44.95
N ASN A 2 -45.91 2.64 -44.20
CA ASN A 2 -44.46 2.80 -44.44
C ASN A 2 -43.69 1.52 -44.76
N PRO A 3 -42.89 1.54 -45.85
CA PRO A 3 -41.67 0.76 -46.00
C PRO A 3 -40.44 1.66 -45.78
N ALA A 4 -39.45 1.24 -44.98
CA ALA A 4 -38.06 1.71 -45.10
C ALA A 4 -37.14 0.91 -44.16
N GLY A 5 -36.52 -0.14 -44.70
CA GLY A 5 -35.26 -0.63 -44.19
C GLY A 5 -34.14 0.24 -44.76
N TRP A 6 -33.22 0.68 -43.91
CA TRP A 6 -31.96 1.29 -44.32
C TRP A 6 -30.80 0.33 -44.02
N PRO A 7 -29.83 0.18 -44.94
CA PRO A 7 -28.66 -0.70 -44.80
C PRO A 7 -27.60 -0.11 -43.85
N PRO A 8 -26.62 -0.90 -43.38
CA PRO A 8 -25.57 -0.43 -42.49
C PRO A 8 -24.66 0.58 -43.19
N ALA A 9 -24.38 1.68 -42.51
CA ALA A 9 -23.42 2.68 -42.96
C ALA A 9 -21.98 2.15 -42.79
N ASP A 10 -21.26 2.12 -43.91
CA ASP A 10 -19.82 1.90 -43.98
C ASP A 10 -19.08 2.90 -43.08
N ARG A 11 -18.26 2.37 -42.16
CA ARG A 11 -17.30 3.15 -41.39
C ARG A 11 -16.09 3.45 -42.30
N PRO A 12 -15.70 4.70 -42.55
CA PRO A 12 -14.40 4.96 -43.14
C PRO A 12 -13.33 4.70 -42.07
N SER A 13 -12.45 3.74 -42.35
CA SER A 13 -11.22 3.49 -41.61
C SER A 13 -10.26 4.67 -41.80
N TRP A 14 -10.03 5.45 -40.74
CA TRP A 14 -8.93 6.41 -40.70
C TRP A 14 -7.73 5.75 -40.06
N SER A 15 -6.82 5.25 -40.91
CA SER A 15 -5.43 5.04 -40.52
C SER A 15 -4.67 6.33 -40.81
N VAL A 16 -4.16 6.98 -39.77
CA VAL A 16 -3.14 8.03 -39.92
C VAL A 16 -2.04 7.75 -38.92
N ALA A 17 -1.09 6.94 -39.36
CA ALA A 17 0.28 7.01 -38.87
C ALA A 17 0.87 8.31 -39.43
N GLY A 18 1.18 9.27 -38.56
CA GLY A 18 1.76 10.54 -38.96
C GLY A 18 2.59 11.13 -37.83
N ARG A 19 3.89 10.81 -37.82
CA ARG A 19 4.90 11.46 -36.96
C ARG A 19 4.91 12.96 -37.27
N ILE A 20 4.49 13.79 -36.31
CA ILE A 20 4.69 15.24 -36.40
C ILE A 20 6.09 15.56 -35.87
N ARG A 21 7.00 15.81 -36.82
CA ARG A 21 8.26 16.55 -36.60
C ARG A 21 7.90 18.02 -36.44
N ILE A 22 8.21 18.61 -35.28
CA ILE A 22 8.23 20.06 -35.13
C ILE A 22 9.52 20.57 -35.79
N ILE A 23 9.36 21.25 -36.93
CA ILE A 23 10.43 21.98 -37.59
C ILE A 23 10.56 23.32 -36.88
N CYS A 24 11.70 23.53 -36.22
CA CYS A 24 12.09 24.79 -35.63
C CYS A 24 12.61 25.71 -36.73
N THR A 25 11.92 26.83 -36.98
CA THR A 25 12.41 27.89 -37.86
C THR A 25 12.38 29.20 -37.08
N ALA A 26 13.50 29.54 -36.45
CA ALA A 26 13.76 30.87 -35.91
C ALA A 26 14.93 31.47 -36.68
N CYS A 27 14.65 32.50 -37.47
CA CYS A 27 15.67 33.35 -38.10
C CYS A 27 15.44 34.79 -37.64
N CYS A 28 16.57 35.46 -37.36
CA CYS A 28 16.81 36.91 -37.16
C CYS A 28 17.09 37.38 -35.73
N ARG A 29 18.38 37.28 -35.33
CA ARG A 29 19.14 38.34 -34.62
C ARG A 29 19.43 39.45 -35.64
N GLY A 30 19.61 40.72 -35.33
CA GLY A 30 19.68 41.50 -34.09
C GLY A 30 20.27 42.87 -34.47
N GLU A 31 20.08 43.91 -33.66
CA GLU A 31 20.97 45.08 -33.65
C GLU A 31 20.79 45.91 -32.37
N GLU A 32 21.88 46.56 -31.99
CA GLU A 32 22.22 47.10 -30.68
C GLU A 32 21.54 48.44 -30.34
N GLY A 33 21.41 48.74 -29.04
CA GLY A 33 20.94 50.03 -28.55
C GLY A 33 21.28 50.26 -27.08
N VAL A 34 22.51 50.65 -26.80
CA VAL A 34 23.01 51.06 -25.48
C VAL A 34 22.45 52.44 -25.11
N LEU A 35 21.78 52.55 -23.95
CA LEU A 35 21.57 53.83 -23.27
C LEU A 35 21.89 53.72 -21.78
N ARG A 36 22.94 54.43 -21.39
CA ARG A 36 23.38 54.68 -20.01
C ARG A 36 22.42 55.65 -19.31
N TRP A 37 22.10 55.40 -18.04
CA TRP A 37 21.83 56.45 -17.06
C TRP A 37 22.53 56.13 -15.73
N ARG A 38 23.25 57.13 -15.21
CA ARG A 38 23.93 57.15 -13.90
C ARG A 38 23.02 57.83 -12.86
N ASN A 39 23.01 57.26 -11.65
CA ASN A 39 22.80 57.81 -10.30
C ASN A 39 21.77 58.93 -10.06
N THR A 40 20.87 58.76 -9.08
CA THR A 40 20.96 59.37 -7.72
C THR A 40 19.77 58.97 -6.80
N ILE A 41 20.13 58.42 -5.63
CA ILE A 41 19.58 58.44 -4.25
C ILE A 41 18.10 58.84 -3.95
N ALA A 42 17.49 57.94 -3.15
CA ALA A 42 16.47 58.07 -2.09
C ALA A 42 14.99 58.34 -2.43
N ILE A 43 14.10 57.44 -1.97
CA ILE A 43 13.26 57.57 -0.75
C ILE A 43 12.39 56.30 -0.66
N VAL A 44 12.32 55.70 0.53
CA VAL A 44 11.36 54.65 0.86
C VAL A 44 9.98 55.28 0.89
N ALA A 45 9.14 54.95 -0.09
CA ALA A 45 7.73 55.29 -0.11
C ALA A 45 6.93 53.99 -0.25
N SER A 46 6.30 53.57 0.84
CA SER A 46 5.25 52.57 0.84
C SER A 46 4.03 53.14 0.12
N MET A 47 4.01 53.04 -1.21
CA MET A 47 2.85 53.40 -2.04
C MET A 47 1.95 52.17 -2.19
N ALA A 48 0.80 52.21 -1.51
CA ALA A 48 -0.37 51.45 -1.94
C ALA A 48 -0.87 52.09 -3.25
N CYS A 49 -0.48 51.52 -4.39
CA CYS A 49 -1.00 51.94 -5.68
C CYS A 49 -2.44 51.41 -5.83
N MET A 50 -3.41 52.31 -5.81
CA MET A 50 -4.75 52.03 -6.29
C MET A 50 -4.70 51.83 -7.81
N GLY A 51 -4.97 50.61 -8.24
CA GLY A 51 -5.52 50.25 -9.56
C GLY A 51 -4.92 50.89 -10.81
N THR A 52 -3.70 50.51 -11.19
CA THR A 52 -3.35 50.36 -12.61
C THR A 52 -2.54 49.08 -12.77
N ALA A 53 -3.10 48.12 -13.51
CA ALA A 53 -2.41 46.92 -13.97
C ALA A 53 -1.06 47.33 -14.59
N ARG A 54 0.04 46.79 -14.05
CA ARG A 54 1.37 46.93 -14.68
C ARG A 54 1.33 46.13 -15.98
N ALA A 55 2.13 46.52 -16.98
CA ALA A 55 2.05 46.00 -18.36
C ALA A 55 2.10 44.46 -18.57
N GLY A 56 2.32 43.66 -17.51
CA GLY A 56 2.29 42.19 -17.55
C GLY A 56 1.21 41.51 -16.68
N ILE A 57 0.56 42.20 -15.72
CA ILE A 57 -0.47 41.59 -14.84
C ILE A 57 -1.83 42.26 -15.04
N GLU A 58 -2.82 41.48 -15.45
CA GLU A 58 -4.20 41.93 -15.68
C GLU A 58 -5.19 41.14 -14.81
N VAL A 59 -6.26 41.80 -14.37
CA VAL A 59 -7.39 41.16 -13.68
C VAL A 59 -8.65 41.42 -14.49
N LEU A 60 -9.20 40.35 -15.08
CA LEU A 60 -10.27 40.37 -16.06
C LEU A 60 -11.47 39.54 -15.58
N ASP A 61 -12.63 39.76 -16.18
CA ASP A 61 -13.79 38.87 -16.06
C ASP A 61 -13.68 37.67 -17.02
N ASP A 62 -14.72 36.84 -17.11
CA ASP A 62 -14.76 35.65 -17.97
C ASP A 62 -14.78 35.98 -19.48
N ILE A 63 -15.27 37.16 -19.86
CA ILE A 63 -15.30 37.62 -21.25
C ILE A 63 -14.08 38.46 -21.63
N GLY A 64 -13.15 38.68 -20.68
CA GLY A 64 -11.87 39.35 -20.89
C GLY A 64 -11.91 40.87 -20.74
N LEU A 65 -12.96 41.43 -20.14
CA LEU A 65 -13.01 42.85 -19.79
C LEU A 65 -12.34 43.10 -18.43
N PRO A 66 -11.72 44.28 -18.21
CA PRO A 66 -11.10 44.60 -16.92
C PRO A 66 -12.11 44.64 -15.76
N VAL A 67 -11.77 43.97 -14.66
CA VAL A 67 -12.56 44.01 -13.42
C VAL A 67 -12.37 45.38 -12.73
N PRO A 68 -13.43 45.98 -12.16
CA PRO A 68 -13.33 47.23 -11.41
C PRO A 68 -12.23 47.21 -10.35
N VAL A 69 -11.39 48.25 -10.33
CA VAL A 69 -10.25 48.37 -9.40
C VAL A 69 -10.63 48.49 -7.92
N THR A 70 -11.91 48.63 -7.60
CA THR A 70 -12.43 48.57 -6.23
C THR A 70 -12.50 47.13 -5.72
N ALA A 71 -12.64 46.15 -6.62
CA ALA A 71 -12.85 44.75 -6.26
C ALA A 71 -11.55 43.99 -5.96
N TRP A 72 -10.38 44.58 -6.26
CA TRP A 72 -9.09 43.92 -6.09
C TRP A 72 -7.94 44.92 -5.88
N SER A 73 -6.83 44.45 -5.33
CA SER A 73 -5.61 45.23 -5.13
C SER A 73 -4.35 44.40 -5.39
N ILE A 74 -3.25 45.07 -5.75
CA ILE A 74 -1.95 44.43 -5.94
C ILE A 74 -0.84 45.23 -5.25
N THR A 75 0.05 44.53 -4.56
CA THR A 75 1.21 45.12 -3.87
C THR A 75 2.48 44.38 -4.25
N SER A 76 3.56 45.12 -4.55
CA SER A 76 4.89 44.52 -4.76
C SER A 76 5.56 44.20 -3.43
N THR A 77 6.18 43.04 -3.35
CA THR A 77 6.94 42.54 -2.20
C THR A 77 8.33 42.10 -2.68
N PRO A 78 9.31 41.92 -1.77
CA PRO A 78 10.60 41.34 -2.14
C PRO A 78 10.51 39.93 -2.75
N ALA A 79 9.46 39.17 -2.43
CA ALA A 79 9.24 37.80 -2.90
C ALA A 79 8.46 37.71 -4.22
N GLY A 80 7.89 38.82 -4.71
CA GLY A 80 7.00 38.85 -5.85
C GLY A 80 5.82 39.80 -5.62
N TYR A 81 4.64 39.46 -6.13
CA TYR A 81 3.43 40.26 -5.96
C TYR A 81 2.45 39.61 -4.98
N ARG A 82 1.74 40.44 -4.21
CA ARG A 82 0.57 40.04 -3.45
C ARG A 82 -0.67 40.59 -4.12
N VAL A 83 -1.60 39.72 -4.50
CA VAL A 83 -2.92 40.10 -5.02
C VAL A 83 -3.97 39.81 -3.96
N VAL A 84 -4.89 40.74 -3.74
CA VAL A 84 -6.02 40.52 -2.83
C VAL A 84 -7.31 40.89 -3.54
N LEU A 85 -8.28 39.96 -3.54
CA LEU A 85 -9.64 40.14 -4.06
C LEU A 85 -10.55 40.48 -2.87
N HIS A 86 -11.31 41.57 -2.94
CA HIS A 86 -12.03 42.13 -1.78
C HIS A 86 -13.55 42.20 -1.92
N GLU A 87 -14.11 42.34 -3.13
CA GLU A 87 -15.55 42.56 -3.33
C GLU A 87 -16.11 41.84 -4.56
N LEU A 88 -17.39 41.42 -4.51
CA LEU A 88 -18.13 40.93 -5.67
C LEU A 88 -18.47 42.11 -6.60
N HIS A 89 -17.93 42.12 -7.82
CA HIS A 89 -18.25 43.16 -8.81
C HIS A 89 -19.49 42.84 -9.65
N ASP A 90 -19.92 41.57 -9.70
CA ASP A 90 -21.21 41.15 -10.25
C ASP A 90 -21.98 40.26 -9.26
N PRO A 91 -22.62 40.85 -8.23
CA PRO A 91 -23.25 40.09 -7.14
C PRO A 91 -24.55 39.38 -7.56
N TRP A 92 -25.07 39.61 -8.77
CA TRP A 92 -26.33 39.03 -9.23
C TRP A 92 -26.13 37.81 -10.13
N GLN A 93 -24.89 37.50 -10.50
CA GLN A 93 -24.47 36.37 -11.32
C GLN A 93 -23.19 35.74 -10.75
N GLU A 94 -22.57 34.84 -11.51
CA GLU A 94 -21.24 34.32 -11.19
C GLU A 94 -20.21 35.45 -11.30
N THR A 95 -19.48 35.72 -10.21
CA THR A 95 -18.41 36.72 -10.24
C THR A 95 -17.10 36.06 -10.64
N TRP A 96 -16.46 36.55 -11.71
CA TRP A 96 -15.21 35.99 -12.24
C TRP A 96 -13.99 36.87 -11.97
N PHE A 97 -12.92 36.29 -11.43
CA PHE A 97 -11.60 36.91 -11.39
C PHE A 97 -10.61 36.07 -12.18
N VAL A 98 -10.26 36.54 -13.37
CA VAL A 98 -9.23 35.96 -14.23
C VAL A 98 -7.96 36.79 -14.08
N ILE A 99 -6.99 36.27 -13.33
CA ILE A 99 -5.67 36.89 -13.15
C ILE A 99 -4.75 36.38 -14.24
N ARG A 100 -4.35 37.25 -15.17
CA ARG A 100 -3.39 36.94 -16.23
C ARG A 100 -2.05 37.59 -15.96
N SER A 101 -0.99 36.86 -16.26
CA SER A 101 0.40 37.28 -16.13
C SER A 101 1.18 36.95 -17.40
N ASP A 102 2.28 37.64 -17.68
CA ASP A 102 3.06 37.48 -18.91
C ASP A 102 4.07 36.31 -18.90
N GLY A 103 4.04 35.46 -17.86
CA GLY A 103 4.97 34.34 -17.66
C GLY A 103 6.12 34.67 -16.72
N GLY A 104 6.45 35.96 -16.54
CA GLY A 104 7.64 36.38 -15.80
C GLY A 104 7.42 36.53 -14.30
N GLU A 105 6.18 36.76 -13.88
CA GLU A 105 5.89 37.22 -12.53
C GLU A 105 5.72 36.09 -11.52
N ARG A 106 6.20 36.36 -10.32
CA ARG A 106 6.01 35.51 -9.15
C ARG A 106 4.96 36.13 -8.26
N PHE A 107 3.94 35.36 -7.89
CA PHE A 107 3.00 35.75 -6.86
C PHE A 107 3.45 35.14 -5.54
N ASN A 108 3.71 35.98 -4.55
CA ASN A 108 3.97 35.50 -3.21
C ASN A 108 2.69 34.93 -2.60
N ASP A 109 1.58 35.67 -2.74
CA ASP A 109 0.29 35.31 -2.17
C ASP A 109 -0.85 35.89 -3.01
N ILE A 110 -1.91 35.11 -3.17
CA ILE A 110 -3.19 35.51 -3.77
C ILE A 110 -4.26 35.22 -2.72
N GLU A 111 -4.77 36.28 -2.12
CA GLU A 111 -5.78 36.19 -1.08
C GLU A 111 -7.17 36.47 -1.67
N ILE A 112 -8.09 35.53 -1.47
CA ILE A 112 -9.49 35.65 -1.85
C ILE A 112 -10.26 36.09 -0.58
N ALA A 113 -10.23 37.39 -0.29
CA ALA A 113 -10.88 38.04 0.85
C ALA A 113 -12.27 38.60 0.47
N VAL A 114 -12.98 37.91 -0.44
CA VAL A 114 -14.29 38.32 -0.89
C VAL A 114 -15.34 37.74 0.04
N ASP A 115 -16.10 38.62 0.68
CA ASP A 115 -17.32 38.24 1.39
C ASP A 115 -18.51 38.23 0.43
N GLY A 116 -19.35 37.20 0.55
CA GLY A 116 -20.52 37.01 -0.30
C GLY A 116 -21.78 36.78 0.53
N PRO A 117 -22.97 37.10 0.00
CA PRO A 117 -24.22 36.73 0.65
C PRO A 117 -24.36 35.20 0.72
N ALA A 118 -25.14 34.71 1.69
CA ALA A 118 -25.24 33.27 2.01
C ALA A 118 -25.87 32.37 0.92
N ALA A 119 -26.23 32.88 -0.26
CA ALA A 119 -26.88 32.06 -1.30
C ALA A 119 -26.74 32.60 -2.73
N GLY A 120 -26.16 31.79 -3.62
CA GLY A 120 -26.60 31.68 -5.02
C GLY A 120 -25.61 32.10 -6.11
N SER A 121 -24.60 32.91 -5.81
CA SER A 121 -23.66 33.45 -6.80
C SER A 121 -22.23 33.05 -6.46
N PRO A 122 -21.68 31.99 -7.06
CA PRO A 122 -20.32 31.57 -6.78
C PRO A 122 -19.31 32.57 -7.35
N LEU A 123 -18.22 32.72 -6.60
CA LEU A 123 -17.00 33.41 -6.99
C LEU A 123 -16.10 32.41 -7.71
N LEU A 124 -15.76 32.67 -8.98
CA LEU A 124 -14.84 31.87 -9.75
C LEU A 124 -13.50 32.58 -9.92
N VAL A 125 -12.43 31.85 -9.65
CA VAL A 125 -11.05 32.36 -9.78
C VAL A 125 -10.30 31.51 -10.79
N ARG A 126 -9.70 32.18 -11.78
CA ARG A 126 -8.81 31.60 -12.77
C ARG A 126 -7.49 32.33 -12.77
N ILE A 127 -6.37 31.60 -12.79
CA ILE A 127 -5.03 32.19 -12.81
C ILE A 127 -4.22 31.58 -13.95
N GLU A 128 -3.70 32.43 -14.83
CA GLU A 128 -3.00 32.02 -16.05
C GLU A 128 -1.66 32.75 -16.19
N GLY A 129 -0.63 32.03 -16.64
CA GLY A 129 0.64 32.62 -17.06
C GLY A 129 1.54 33.07 -15.91
N ALA A 130 1.28 32.70 -14.66
CA ALA A 130 2.21 33.00 -13.58
C ALA A 130 3.50 32.15 -13.69
N ARG A 131 4.65 32.69 -13.26
CA ARG A 131 5.87 31.90 -13.12
C ARG A 131 5.76 30.91 -11.97
N SER A 132 5.42 31.42 -10.80
CA SER A 132 5.24 30.64 -9.57
C SER A 132 4.24 31.34 -8.67
N ILE A 133 3.53 30.56 -7.85
CA ILE A 133 2.59 31.10 -6.85
C ILE A 133 2.93 30.46 -5.51
N GLY A 134 3.22 31.28 -4.50
CA GLY A 134 3.52 30.81 -3.14
C GLY A 134 2.27 30.33 -2.39
N SER A 135 1.18 31.07 -2.49
CA SER A 135 -0.11 30.66 -1.92
C SER A 135 -1.31 31.26 -2.64
N ILE A 136 -2.41 30.50 -2.65
CA ILE A 136 -3.76 30.94 -2.98
C ILE A 136 -4.64 30.54 -1.79
N ILE A 137 -5.21 31.52 -1.09
CA ILE A 137 -5.95 31.25 0.15
C ILE A 137 -7.27 32.00 0.14
N GLN A 138 -8.37 31.28 0.32
CA GLN A 138 -9.65 31.86 0.64
C GLN A 138 -9.73 32.25 2.12
N THR A 139 -9.86 33.55 2.40
CA THR A 139 -10.08 34.09 3.75
C THR A 139 -11.50 34.66 3.90
N GLY A 140 -12.14 35.03 2.78
CA GLY A 140 -13.51 35.53 2.74
C GLY A 140 -14.58 34.43 2.76
N THR A 141 -15.82 34.85 2.98
CA THR A 141 -16.97 33.95 3.17
C THR A 141 -17.72 33.58 1.90
N ALA A 142 -17.41 34.19 0.74
CA ALA A 142 -18.10 33.89 -0.51
C ALA A 142 -17.94 32.41 -0.93
N GLU A 143 -18.98 31.85 -1.56
CA GLU A 143 -18.86 30.52 -2.16
C GLU A 143 -17.79 30.56 -3.26
N THR A 144 -16.64 29.93 -3.06
CA THR A 144 -15.47 30.11 -3.92
C THR A 144 -15.10 28.83 -4.64
N ARG A 145 -14.95 28.95 -5.96
CA ARG A 145 -14.45 27.90 -6.84
C ARG A 145 -13.22 28.39 -7.57
N ILE A 146 -12.09 27.74 -7.32
CA ILE A 146 -10.95 27.86 -8.23
C ILE A 146 -11.32 27.06 -9.48
N ASP A 147 -11.38 27.72 -10.63
CA ASP A 147 -11.72 27.07 -11.90
C ASP A 147 -10.47 26.41 -12.52
N TYR A 148 -9.41 27.19 -12.67
CA TYR A 148 -8.16 26.75 -13.29
C TYR A 148 -6.97 27.57 -12.81
N VAL A 149 -5.84 26.91 -12.54
CA VAL A 149 -4.57 27.56 -12.21
C VAL A 149 -3.47 26.95 -13.07
N SER A 150 -2.71 27.79 -13.75
CA SER A 150 -1.50 27.38 -14.46
C SER A 150 -0.30 28.23 -14.08
N VAL A 151 0.77 27.55 -13.65
CA VAL A 151 2.09 28.14 -13.38
C VAL A 151 3.18 27.45 -14.19
N THR A 152 4.20 28.18 -14.63
CA THR A 152 5.29 27.60 -15.44
C THR A 152 6.36 26.87 -14.62
N GLU A 153 6.53 27.25 -13.35
CA GLU A 153 7.42 26.61 -12.39
C GLU A 153 6.60 25.96 -11.27
N ASP A 154 6.62 26.54 -10.07
CA ASP A 154 6.21 25.87 -8.85
C ASP A 154 4.90 26.46 -8.28
N LEU A 155 4.03 25.60 -7.78
CA LEU A 155 2.78 25.95 -7.11
C LEU A 155 2.88 25.57 -5.62
N GLY A 156 2.69 26.56 -4.76
CA GLY A 156 2.64 26.38 -3.31
C GLY A 156 1.24 26.03 -2.82
N ARG A 157 0.86 26.59 -1.67
CA ARG A 157 -0.38 26.22 -0.98
C ARG A 157 -1.61 26.70 -1.75
N VAL A 158 -2.63 25.85 -1.88
CA VAL A 158 -3.92 26.23 -2.46
C VAL A 158 -5.03 25.80 -1.52
N GLU A 159 -5.81 26.76 -1.01
CA GLU A 159 -6.94 26.51 -0.13
C GLU A 159 -8.16 27.29 -0.58
N ALA A 160 -9.24 26.58 -0.93
CA ALA A 160 -10.54 27.14 -1.28
C ALA A 160 -11.62 26.06 -1.11
N GLN A 161 -12.90 26.45 -1.12
CA GLN A 161 -14.00 25.48 -0.99
C GLN A 161 -14.01 24.42 -2.08
N SER A 162 -13.86 24.79 -3.35
CA SER A 162 -13.77 23.85 -4.46
C SER A 162 -12.62 24.21 -5.38
N ILE A 163 -11.84 23.20 -5.76
CA ILE A 163 -10.62 23.37 -6.53
C ILE A 163 -10.78 22.63 -7.85
N GLY A 164 -10.66 23.37 -8.95
CA GLY A 164 -10.66 22.86 -10.30
C GLY A 164 -9.32 22.24 -10.66
N THR A 165 -8.81 22.57 -11.84
CA THR A 165 -7.56 21.99 -12.35
C THR A 165 -6.38 22.89 -12.01
N LEU A 166 -5.40 22.33 -11.30
CA LEU A 166 -4.12 22.96 -10.98
C LEU A 166 -3.03 22.33 -11.86
N VAL A 167 -2.28 23.15 -12.57
CA VAL A 167 -1.16 22.73 -13.42
C VAL A 167 0.10 23.50 -13.05
N ALA A 168 1.09 22.80 -12.53
CA ALA A 168 2.44 23.32 -12.31
C ALA A 168 3.40 22.74 -13.35
N GLY A 169 4.13 23.60 -14.07
CA GLY A 169 5.14 23.17 -15.04
C GLY A 169 6.32 22.42 -14.41
N ARG A 170 6.55 22.60 -13.10
CA ARG A 170 7.53 21.86 -12.31
C ARG A 170 6.88 21.16 -11.13
N ASP A 171 6.79 21.81 -9.98
CA ASP A 171 6.52 21.15 -8.70
C ASP A 171 5.25 21.70 -8.02
N VAL A 172 4.44 20.83 -7.43
CA VAL A 172 3.37 21.22 -6.47
C VAL A 172 3.90 20.94 -5.07
N ILE A 173 4.29 22.00 -4.37
CA ILE A 173 5.06 21.93 -3.13
C ILE A 173 4.15 22.09 -1.91
N GLY A 174 3.18 23.00 -1.99
CA GLY A 174 2.29 23.30 -0.87
C GLY A 174 1.05 22.40 -0.85
N PRO A 175 0.36 22.32 0.30
CA PRO A 175 -0.84 21.51 0.39
C PRO A 175 -1.96 22.11 -0.46
N VAL A 176 -2.72 21.24 -1.10
CA VAL A 176 -3.95 21.53 -1.84
C VAL A 176 -5.12 21.09 -0.97
N ILE A 177 -5.91 22.04 -0.48
CA ILE A 177 -6.95 21.82 0.53
C ILE A 177 -8.29 22.31 0.01
N ALA A 178 -9.18 21.38 -0.32
CA ALA A 178 -10.57 21.68 -0.64
C ALA A 178 -11.42 21.68 0.64
N THR A 179 -12.02 22.82 0.97
CA THR A 179 -12.81 23.02 2.20
C THR A 179 -14.32 22.88 1.99
N THR A 180 -14.75 22.24 0.88
CA THR A 180 -16.16 22.01 0.56
C THR A 180 -16.89 21.37 1.74
N ALA A 181 -18.16 21.74 1.96
CA ALA A 181 -19.07 20.93 2.76
C ALA A 181 -19.23 19.52 2.12
N PRO A 182 -19.70 18.51 2.87
CA PRO A 182 -19.88 17.14 2.37
C PRO A 182 -20.60 17.11 1.02
N ASN A 183 -19.86 16.77 -0.04
CA ASN A 183 -20.38 16.79 -1.39
C ASN A 183 -19.67 15.75 -2.28
N PRO A 184 -20.37 14.71 -2.77
CA PRO A 184 -19.77 13.71 -3.65
C PRO A 184 -19.41 14.27 -5.03
N MET A 185 -19.96 15.45 -5.37
CA MET A 185 -19.78 16.13 -6.64
C MET A 185 -18.67 17.17 -6.68
N ARG A 186 -18.13 17.57 -5.52
CA ARG A 186 -17.14 18.66 -5.38
C ARG A 186 -15.90 18.18 -4.62
N GLY A 187 -14.85 19.00 -4.65
CA GLY A 187 -13.56 18.69 -4.03
C GLY A 187 -12.43 19.22 -4.90
N VAL A 188 -11.51 18.34 -5.29
CA VAL A 188 -10.38 18.65 -6.18
C VAL A 188 -10.58 17.95 -7.52
N VAL A 189 -10.63 18.70 -8.61
CA VAL A 189 -10.71 18.12 -9.96
C VAL A 189 -9.37 17.53 -10.35
N ALA A 190 -8.32 18.35 -10.43
CA ALA A 190 -7.01 17.84 -10.82
C ALA A 190 -5.84 18.57 -10.17
N VAL A 191 -4.82 17.82 -9.78
CA VAL A 191 -3.49 18.33 -9.41
C VAL A 191 -2.47 17.71 -10.34
N GLN A 192 -1.82 18.54 -11.16
CA GLN A 192 -0.85 18.09 -12.14
C GLN A 192 0.48 18.83 -11.97
N ALA A 193 1.56 18.08 -11.82
CA ALA A 193 2.92 18.60 -11.75
C ALA A 193 3.76 18.02 -12.90
N GLY A 194 4.50 18.88 -13.60
CA GLY A 194 5.45 18.45 -14.62
C GLY A 194 6.60 17.60 -14.06
N ARG A 195 6.86 17.71 -12.76
CA ARG A 195 7.92 17.00 -12.06
C ARG A 195 7.43 16.41 -10.74
N HIS A 196 7.39 17.12 -9.61
CA HIS A 196 7.10 16.50 -8.31
C HIS A 196 5.83 17.03 -7.64
N ILE A 197 5.13 16.16 -6.93
CA ILE A 197 4.12 16.56 -5.94
C ILE A 197 4.66 16.17 -4.57
N THR A 198 4.90 17.15 -3.71
CA THR A 198 5.32 16.92 -2.32
C THR A 198 4.31 17.47 -1.31
N GLY A 199 3.39 18.33 -1.74
CA GLY A 199 2.31 18.83 -0.90
C GLY A 199 1.15 17.84 -0.78
N SER A 200 0.55 17.76 0.41
CA SER A 200 -0.67 16.96 0.66
C SER A 200 -1.84 17.39 -0.23
N VAL A 201 -2.72 16.46 -0.58
CA VAL A 201 -3.95 16.75 -1.33
C VAL A 201 -5.16 16.30 -0.50
N LEU A 202 -5.85 17.28 0.07
CA LEU A 202 -6.87 17.07 1.08
C LEU A 202 -8.23 17.54 0.54
N ALA A 203 -9.15 16.61 0.37
CA ALA A 203 -10.56 16.84 0.08
C ALA A 203 -11.42 16.03 1.08
N GLU A 204 -11.21 16.24 2.37
CA GLU A 204 -11.78 15.41 3.44
C GLU A 204 -13.32 15.27 3.39
N GLN A 205 -14.01 16.23 2.78
CA GLN A 205 -15.47 16.21 2.60
C GLN A 205 -15.88 16.21 1.13
N GLY A 206 -14.94 15.97 0.22
CA GLY A 206 -15.13 15.94 -1.22
C GLY A 206 -14.56 14.69 -1.86
N ARG A 207 -14.44 14.73 -3.19
CA ARG A 207 -13.68 13.77 -3.98
C ARG A 207 -12.39 14.39 -4.54
N ILE A 208 -11.47 13.54 -4.98
CA ILE A 208 -10.35 13.95 -5.83
C ILE A 208 -10.47 13.19 -7.17
N GLU A 209 -10.52 13.86 -8.31
CA GLU A 209 -10.64 13.12 -9.59
C GLU A 209 -9.30 12.67 -10.13
N PHE A 210 -8.27 13.52 -10.06
CA PHE A 210 -7.00 13.25 -10.73
C PHE A 210 -5.79 13.86 -10.01
N ILE A 211 -4.77 13.05 -9.75
CA ILE A 211 -3.45 13.47 -9.28
C ILE A 211 -2.42 12.90 -10.24
N ALA A 212 -1.57 13.75 -10.81
CA ALA A 212 -0.50 13.30 -11.69
C ALA A 212 0.81 14.06 -11.53
N ALA A 213 1.91 13.32 -11.45
CA ALA A 213 3.26 13.87 -11.46
C ALA A 213 4.10 13.26 -12.60
N GLY A 214 4.80 14.10 -13.37
CA GLY A 214 5.76 13.66 -14.38
C GLY A 214 7.05 13.05 -13.81
N GLY A 215 7.25 13.18 -12.50
CA GLY A 215 8.24 12.51 -11.67
C GLY A 215 7.55 11.89 -10.45
N ARG A 216 8.13 12.02 -9.25
CA ARG A 216 7.59 11.40 -8.02
C ARG A 216 6.42 12.14 -7.35
N ILE A 217 5.61 11.39 -6.62
CA ILE A 217 4.66 11.87 -5.60
C ILE A 217 5.24 11.43 -4.25
N GLY A 218 5.66 12.37 -3.41
CA GLY A 218 6.35 12.05 -2.14
C GLY A 218 7.70 11.36 -2.32
N ASP A 219 8.27 10.91 -1.20
CA ASP A 219 9.40 9.97 -1.15
C ASP A 219 9.38 9.11 0.12
N SER A 220 10.34 8.18 0.24
CA SER A 220 10.39 7.22 1.34
C SER A 220 10.51 7.82 2.74
N ASP A 221 10.94 9.08 2.84
CA ASP A 221 11.06 9.79 4.12
C ASP A 221 9.84 10.68 4.40
N ASP A 222 9.07 11.05 3.36
CA ASP A 222 7.93 11.96 3.45
C ASP A 222 6.80 11.56 2.48
N ASP A 223 5.87 10.76 3.01
CA ASP A 223 4.66 10.33 2.32
C ASP A 223 3.71 11.50 2.03
N VAL A 224 3.22 11.61 0.80
CA VAL A 224 2.18 12.60 0.48
C VAL A 224 0.85 12.14 1.05
N VAL A 225 0.34 12.91 2.02
CA VAL A 225 -0.98 12.68 2.62
C VAL A 225 -2.08 13.00 1.62
N ILE A 226 -2.95 12.01 1.36
CA ILE A 226 -4.12 12.14 0.50
C ILE A 226 -5.35 11.68 1.25
N ARG A 227 -6.39 12.53 1.29
CA ARG A 227 -7.66 12.25 1.97
C ARG A 227 -8.82 12.66 1.08
N ALA A 228 -9.78 11.76 0.84
CA ALA A 228 -11.00 12.06 0.09
C ALA A 228 -12.15 11.14 0.50
N ARG A 229 -13.17 11.70 1.17
CA ARG A 229 -14.35 10.94 1.63
C ARG A 229 -15.09 10.25 0.51
N TYR A 230 -15.21 10.90 -0.64
CA TYR A 230 -15.93 10.36 -1.80
C TYR A 230 -15.00 9.72 -2.85
N GLY A 231 -13.78 9.39 -2.44
CA GLY A 231 -12.83 8.60 -3.23
C GLY A 231 -11.87 9.41 -4.09
N VAL A 232 -10.95 8.69 -4.74
CA VAL A 232 -9.89 9.22 -5.61
C VAL A 232 -9.89 8.53 -6.97
N GLY A 233 -10.12 9.32 -8.03
CA GLY A 233 -10.27 8.82 -9.40
C GLY A 233 -9.00 8.22 -9.99
N THR A 234 -7.93 8.98 -10.10
CA THR A 234 -6.65 8.44 -10.56
C THR A 234 -5.49 9.10 -9.86
N ILE A 235 -4.56 8.29 -9.39
CA ILE A 235 -3.24 8.72 -8.94
C ILE A 235 -2.23 8.15 -9.93
N ARG A 236 -1.42 9.02 -10.53
CA ARG A 236 -0.39 8.63 -11.48
C ARG A 236 0.96 9.28 -11.19
N SER A 237 2.01 8.48 -11.16
CA SER A 237 3.40 8.98 -11.17
C SER A 237 4.20 8.23 -12.23
N GLU A 238 5.02 8.97 -12.98
CA GLU A 238 5.94 8.38 -13.96
C GLU A 238 7.25 7.86 -13.32
N ALA A 239 7.44 8.02 -12.00
CA ALA A 239 8.63 7.57 -11.28
C ALA A 239 8.30 6.69 -10.06
N GLU A 240 7.77 7.29 -9.00
CA GLU A 240 7.41 6.61 -7.74
C GLU A 240 6.33 7.40 -7.00
N ALA A 241 5.49 6.71 -6.24
CA ALA A 241 4.46 7.30 -5.41
C ALA A 241 4.56 6.78 -3.97
N TRP A 242 5.01 7.63 -3.06
CA TRP A 242 5.02 7.43 -1.62
C TRP A 242 3.87 8.22 -1.02
N VAL A 243 2.84 7.51 -0.57
CA VAL A 243 1.57 8.11 -0.19
C VAL A 243 1.09 7.55 1.14
N ASP A 244 0.54 8.44 1.96
CA ASP A 244 -0.39 8.06 3.03
C ASP A 244 -1.78 8.35 2.48
N LEU A 245 -2.35 7.40 1.75
CA LEU A 245 -3.69 7.46 1.19
C LEU A 245 -4.67 6.82 2.18
N ASP A 246 -5.62 7.61 2.68
CA ASP A 246 -6.68 7.09 3.54
C ASP A 246 -8.03 7.60 3.04
N LEU A 247 -8.80 6.65 2.50
CA LEU A 247 -10.14 6.87 1.97
C LEU A 247 -11.21 6.19 2.83
N GLN A 248 -10.82 5.44 3.85
CA GLN A 248 -11.76 4.71 4.70
C GLN A 248 -12.50 5.71 5.59
N THR A 249 -13.78 5.94 5.29
CA THR A 249 -14.61 6.89 6.05
C THR A 249 -15.96 6.27 6.35
N GLN A 250 -16.48 6.48 7.56
CA GLN A 250 -17.76 5.87 7.98
C GLN A 250 -18.97 6.29 7.13
N GLU A 251 -18.87 7.42 6.44
CA GLU A 251 -20.00 8.03 5.71
C GLU A 251 -19.63 8.44 4.27
N GLY A 252 -18.57 7.87 3.71
CA GLY A 252 -18.10 8.12 2.35
C GLY A 252 -18.22 6.90 1.44
N THR A 253 -17.60 6.96 0.26
CA THR A 253 -17.51 5.81 -0.64
C THR A 253 -16.17 5.08 -0.51
N GLY A 254 -15.13 5.79 -0.08
CA GLY A 254 -13.77 5.26 0.10
C GLY A 254 -13.16 4.57 -1.11
N ARG A 255 -13.59 4.97 -2.32
CA ARG A 255 -13.23 4.32 -3.58
C ARG A 255 -11.90 4.81 -4.11
N LEU A 256 -11.02 3.89 -4.48
CA LEU A 256 -9.89 4.15 -5.36
C LEU A 256 -10.15 3.53 -6.72
N TRP A 257 -10.11 4.34 -7.77
CA TRP A 257 -10.44 3.88 -9.12
C TRP A 257 -9.21 3.46 -9.93
N ARG A 258 -8.11 4.21 -9.80
CA ARG A 258 -6.84 3.85 -10.42
C ARG A 258 -5.64 4.38 -9.65
N LEU A 259 -4.65 3.52 -9.44
CA LEU A 259 -3.31 3.88 -9.00
C LEU A 259 -2.30 3.27 -9.96
N GLN A 260 -1.52 4.13 -10.61
CA GLN A 260 -0.52 3.75 -11.60
C GLN A 260 0.82 4.41 -11.31
N SER A 261 1.83 3.62 -10.98
CA SER A 261 3.19 4.10 -10.78
C SER A 261 4.18 2.95 -10.86
N PRO A 262 5.41 3.13 -11.36
CA PRO A 262 6.43 2.08 -11.31
C PRO A 262 6.70 1.58 -9.88
N ARG A 263 6.57 2.44 -8.86
CA ARG A 263 6.75 2.04 -7.47
C ARG A 263 5.73 2.73 -6.58
N VAL A 264 5.10 1.98 -5.68
CA VAL A 264 4.20 2.52 -4.67
C VAL A 264 4.65 2.10 -3.29
N GLY A 265 4.92 3.08 -2.43
CA GLY A 265 5.26 2.90 -1.01
C GLY A 265 4.29 3.64 -0.09
N GLY A 266 4.54 3.56 1.22
CA GLY A 266 3.70 4.17 2.25
C GLY A 266 2.50 3.30 2.65
N ARG A 267 1.34 3.93 2.87
CA ARG A 267 0.12 3.27 3.34
C ARG A 267 -1.07 3.63 2.46
N VAL A 268 -1.84 2.62 2.08
CA VAL A 268 -3.02 2.79 1.22
C VAL A 268 -4.22 2.11 1.86
N LEU A 269 -5.14 2.90 2.42
CA LEU A 269 -6.37 2.42 3.04
C LEU A 269 -7.55 2.82 2.16
N VAL A 270 -8.26 1.81 1.63
CA VAL A 270 -9.43 2.02 0.77
C VAL A 270 -10.59 1.13 1.23
N ASP A 271 -11.82 1.58 0.99
CA ASP A 271 -12.99 0.72 1.19
C ASP A 271 -13.12 -0.25 0.01
N GLU A 272 -12.90 0.23 -1.21
CA GLU A 272 -13.12 -0.53 -2.44
C GLU A 272 -12.17 -0.10 -3.57
N LEU A 273 -11.62 -1.07 -4.30
CA LEU A 273 -10.99 -0.85 -5.62
C LEU A 273 -12.08 -0.86 -6.71
N ALA A 274 -12.68 0.30 -6.95
CA ALA A 274 -13.89 0.41 -7.76
C ALA A 274 -13.64 0.53 -9.28
N PRO A 275 -14.57 0.07 -10.13
CA PRO A 275 -14.50 0.31 -11.56
C PRO A 275 -14.65 1.79 -11.92
N GLY A 276 -13.67 2.33 -12.65
CA GLY A 276 -13.65 3.72 -13.12
C GLY A 276 -14.93 4.09 -13.87
N PHE A 277 -15.36 5.35 -13.79
CA PHE A 277 -16.42 5.86 -14.66
C PHE A 277 -16.02 5.64 -16.13
N GLY A 278 -16.70 4.71 -16.82
CA GLY A 278 -16.51 4.43 -18.24
C GLY A 278 -15.26 3.62 -18.64
N ALA A 279 -14.55 3.00 -17.68
CA ALA A 279 -13.38 2.17 -17.95
C ALA A 279 -13.61 0.70 -17.54
N ASP A 280 -14.51 0.03 -18.27
CA ASP A 280 -14.68 -1.42 -18.20
C ASP A 280 -13.36 -2.09 -18.67
N GLY A 281 -12.81 -2.99 -17.84
CA GLY A 281 -11.68 -3.86 -18.21
C GLY A 281 -10.25 -3.34 -17.95
N ALA A 282 -10.06 -2.10 -17.47
CA ALA A 282 -8.73 -1.63 -17.10
C ALA A 282 -8.36 -2.00 -15.64
N CYS A 283 -7.11 -2.40 -15.41
CA CYS A 283 -6.60 -2.69 -14.07
C CYS A 283 -6.74 -1.47 -13.14
N ARG A 284 -7.02 -1.70 -11.85
CA ARG A 284 -7.22 -0.64 -10.84
C ARG A 284 -5.90 -0.29 -10.18
N LEU A 285 -5.10 -1.31 -9.86
CA LEU A 285 -3.75 -1.13 -9.37
C LEU A 285 -2.78 -1.70 -10.41
N ASP A 286 -2.05 -0.83 -11.09
CA ASP A 286 -1.08 -1.20 -12.14
C ASP A 286 0.28 -0.61 -11.76
N VAL A 287 1.09 -1.42 -11.06
CA VAL A 287 2.27 -0.95 -10.32
C VAL A 287 3.43 -1.91 -10.48
N ASP A 288 4.62 -1.51 -10.91
CA ASP A 288 5.71 -2.49 -11.08
C ASP A 288 6.18 -3.07 -9.74
N VAL A 289 6.32 -2.23 -8.71
CA VAL A 289 6.72 -2.64 -7.34
C VAL A 289 5.80 -2.00 -6.29
N LEU A 290 5.06 -2.84 -5.57
CA LEU A 290 4.25 -2.45 -4.42
C LEU A 290 5.02 -2.76 -3.13
N GLU A 291 5.51 -1.72 -2.47
CA GLU A 291 6.11 -1.77 -1.12
C GLU A 291 5.12 -1.33 -0.04
N ALA A 292 4.05 -0.65 -0.44
CA ALA A 292 3.05 -0.14 0.48
C ALA A 292 2.31 -1.25 1.24
N GLU A 293 1.78 -0.86 2.40
CA GLU A 293 0.73 -1.61 3.07
C GLU A 293 -0.64 -1.17 2.54
N LEU A 294 -1.28 -2.05 1.76
CA LEU A 294 -2.56 -1.83 1.10
C LEU A 294 -3.68 -2.57 1.85
N HIS A 295 -4.64 -1.83 2.39
CA HIS A 295 -5.86 -2.38 3.01
C HIS A 295 -7.05 -2.11 2.11
N ILE A 296 -7.79 -3.15 1.78
CA ILE A 296 -9.00 -3.09 0.96
C ILE A 296 -10.15 -3.58 1.83
N GLY A 297 -11.09 -2.69 2.13
CA GLY A 297 -12.25 -2.97 2.97
C GLY A 297 -13.12 -4.11 2.43
N ALA A 298 -13.35 -4.12 1.12
CA ALA A 298 -14.19 -5.09 0.42
C ALA A 298 -13.42 -6.33 -0.07
N GLY A 299 -14.19 -7.34 -0.47
CA GLY A 299 -13.69 -8.49 -1.24
C GLY A 299 -13.19 -8.10 -2.64
N LEU A 300 -12.46 -9.02 -3.27
CA LEU A 300 -11.98 -8.91 -4.63
C LEU A 300 -12.66 -9.97 -5.51
N GLU A 301 -13.75 -9.58 -6.18
CA GLU A 301 -14.58 -10.47 -6.99
C GLU A 301 -14.71 -9.97 -8.45
N SER A 302 -13.86 -10.47 -9.34
CA SER A 302 -13.79 -10.08 -10.75
C SER A 302 -13.19 -11.23 -11.55
N ALA A 303 -13.65 -11.41 -12.79
CA ALA A 303 -13.03 -12.36 -13.72
C ALA A 303 -11.69 -11.84 -14.27
N GLU A 304 -11.50 -10.52 -14.28
CA GLU A 304 -10.29 -9.85 -14.76
C GLU A 304 -9.41 -9.39 -13.60
N PRO A 305 -8.07 -9.32 -13.79
CA PRO A 305 -7.16 -8.93 -12.73
C PRO A 305 -7.31 -7.45 -12.35
N ILE A 306 -7.75 -7.23 -11.11
CA ILE A 306 -7.92 -5.91 -10.49
C ILE A 306 -6.55 -5.31 -10.09
N ILE A 307 -5.60 -6.18 -9.74
CA ILE A 307 -4.23 -5.84 -9.34
C ILE A 307 -3.25 -6.51 -10.31
N ARG A 308 -2.35 -5.70 -10.86
CA ARG A 308 -1.22 -6.11 -11.69
C ARG A 308 0.05 -5.52 -11.13
N LEU A 309 1.03 -6.38 -10.93
CA LEU A 309 2.35 -6.02 -10.48
C LEU A 309 3.42 -6.42 -11.49
N GLY A 310 4.62 -5.86 -11.38
CA GLY A 310 5.79 -6.39 -12.06
C GLY A 310 6.16 -7.79 -11.56
N PRO A 311 7.01 -8.55 -12.29
CA PRO A 311 7.52 -9.83 -11.81
C PRO A 311 8.22 -9.66 -10.46
N GLY A 312 7.80 -10.39 -9.43
CA GLY A 312 8.33 -10.23 -8.07
C GLY A 312 8.04 -8.85 -7.45
N GLY A 313 7.04 -8.12 -7.95
CA GLY A 313 6.72 -6.75 -7.55
C GLY A 313 5.97 -6.62 -6.22
N LEU A 314 5.57 -7.71 -5.56
CA LEU A 314 4.88 -7.68 -4.27
C LEU A 314 5.90 -7.77 -3.12
N VAL A 315 6.41 -6.63 -2.70
CA VAL A 315 7.36 -6.48 -1.59
C VAL A 315 6.61 -6.19 -0.29
N GLY A 316 5.58 -5.33 -0.37
CA GLY A 316 4.72 -4.94 0.73
C GLY A 316 3.62 -5.95 1.01
N ARG A 317 2.50 -5.46 1.55
CA ARG A 317 1.39 -6.31 1.97
C ARG A 317 0.07 -5.83 1.39
N VAL A 318 -0.77 -6.78 0.98
CA VAL A 318 -2.14 -6.51 0.54
C VAL A 318 -3.11 -7.28 1.44
N LEU A 319 -3.90 -6.55 2.22
CA LEU A 319 -4.93 -7.10 3.09
C LEU A 319 -6.28 -6.86 2.43
N VAL A 320 -6.97 -7.94 2.08
CA VAL A 320 -8.27 -7.91 1.43
C VAL A 320 -9.35 -8.18 2.47
N ASN A 321 -10.53 -7.59 2.29
CA ASN A 321 -11.68 -7.82 3.14
C ASN A 321 -11.51 -7.29 4.58
N THR A 322 -10.87 -6.12 4.74
CA THR A 322 -10.53 -5.59 6.06
C THR A 322 -11.71 -4.95 6.82
N ALA A 323 -12.83 -4.66 6.14
CA ALA A 323 -13.98 -3.99 6.76
C ALA A 323 -14.99 -4.98 7.36
N ASP A 324 -15.23 -6.09 6.67
CA ASP A 324 -16.06 -7.19 7.18
C ASP A 324 -15.40 -8.51 6.81
N CYS A 325 -15.40 -9.50 7.70
CA CYS A 325 -14.81 -10.81 7.44
C CYS A 325 -15.67 -11.69 6.50
N GLY A 326 -16.59 -11.09 5.72
CA GLY A 326 -17.61 -11.78 4.93
C GLY A 326 -17.37 -11.78 3.41
N GLY A 327 -16.56 -10.87 2.89
CA GLY A 327 -16.19 -10.84 1.47
C GLY A 327 -15.28 -11.98 1.00
N VAL A 328 -15.19 -12.12 -0.34
CA VAL A 328 -14.42 -13.18 -1.01
C VAL A 328 -13.25 -12.59 -1.79
N TRP A 329 -12.12 -13.29 -1.83
CA TRP A 329 -11.06 -13.03 -2.81
C TRP A 329 -11.05 -14.16 -3.84
N SER A 330 -11.59 -13.87 -5.03
CA SER A 330 -11.63 -14.77 -6.19
C SER A 330 -10.97 -14.17 -7.43
N SER A 331 -10.72 -12.85 -7.44
CA SER A 331 -10.06 -12.17 -8.56
C SER A 331 -8.61 -12.61 -8.71
N PRO A 332 -8.13 -12.86 -9.94
CA PRO A 332 -6.71 -13.15 -10.16
C PRO A 332 -5.88 -11.89 -9.86
N VAL A 333 -4.72 -12.10 -9.24
CA VAL A 333 -3.68 -11.07 -9.08
C VAL A 333 -2.47 -11.49 -9.89
N HIS A 334 -2.04 -10.62 -10.81
CA HIS A 334 -0.97 -10.93 -11.74
C HIS A 334 0.33 -10.26 -11.29
N LEU A 335 1.42 -11.00 -11.30
CA LEU A 335 2.78 -10.48 -11.17
C LEU A 335 3.53 -10.81 -12.45
N GLY A 336 3.91 -9.79 -13.21
CA GLY A 336 4.46 -9.92 -14.55
C GLY A 336 3.39 -10.09 -15.63
N ASN A 337 3.86 -10.29 -16.86
CA ASN A 337 3.02 -10.44 -18.03
C ASN A 337 2.79 -11.94 -18.33
N PRO A 338 1.55 -12.42 -18.55
CA PRO A 338 1.25 -13.82 -18.87
C PRO A 338 2.03 -14.40 -20.06
N SER A 339 2.52 -13.54 -20.95
CA SER A 339 3.31 -13.94 -22.13
C SER A 339 4.82 -14.02 -21.88
N GLU A 340 5.30 -13.70 -20.68
CA GLU A 340 6.71 -13.58 -20.33
C GLU A 340 7.13 -14.58 -19.27
N SER A 341 8.42 -14.93 -19.25
CA SER A 341 9.01 -15.72 -18.16
C SER A 341 9.00 -14.92 -16.86
N GLY A 342 8.60 -15.55 -15.76
CA GLY A 342 8.49 -14.89 -14.44
C GLY A 342 7.08 -14.42 -14.10
N PHE A 343 6.09 -14.71 -14.95
CA PHE A 343 4.68 -14.55 -14.62
C PHE A 343 4.29 -15.43 -13.42
N THR A 344 3.62 -14.83 -12.45
CA THR A 344 2.97 -15.53 -11.34
C THR A 344 1.54 -15.04 -11.22
N GLU A 345 0.60 -15.96 -11.13
CA GLU A 345 -0.81 -15.67 -10.89
C GLU A 345 -1.19 -16.16 -9.49
N LEU A 346 -1.76 -15.26 -8.69
CA LEU A 346 -2.24 -15.58 -7.34
C LEU A 346 -3.77 -15.62 -7.33
N HIS A 347 -4.29 -16.63 -6.64
CA HIS A 347 -5.72 -16.80 -6.40
C HIS A 347 -5.98 -16.88 -4.91
N GLY A 348 -7.06 -16.23 -4.47
CA GLY A 348 -7.54 -16.32 -3.10
C GLY A 348 -8.39 -17.57 -2.86
N PRO A 349 -8.68 -17.90 -1.59
CA PRO A 349 -8.18 -17.25 -0.38
C PRO A 349 -6.77 -17.72 0.06
N ALA A 350 -6.13 -18.65 -0.67
CA ALA A 350 -4.79 -19.17 -0.39
C ALA A 350 -4.06 -19.58 -1.69
N TYR A 351 -2.73 -19.44 -1.72
CA TYR A 351 -1.88 -19.77 -2.88
C TYR A 351 -0.54 -20.40 -2.45
N SER A 352 0.09 -21.15 -3.35
CA SER A 352 1.29 -21.92 -3.02
C SER A 352 2.61 -21.18 -3.27
N SER A 353 2.61 -20.06 -4.00
CA SER A 353 3.81 -19.29 -4.32
C SER A 353 4.58 -18.88 -3.07
N GLN A 354 5.89 -19.14 -3.03
CA GLN A 354 6.73 -18.73 -1.90
C GLN A 354 6.91 -17.21 -1.86
N PRO A 355 7.08 -16.58 -0.67
CA PRO A 355 7.28 -15.14 -0.56
C PRO A 355 8.40 -14.61 -1.46
N ALA A 356 9.54 -15.31 -1.53
CA ALA A 356 10.67 -14.91 -2.38
C ALA A 356 10.34 -14.88 -3.89
N ALA A 357 9.35 -15.66 -4.35
CA ALA A 357 8.94 -15.70 -5.75
C ALA A 357 8.06 -14.50 -6.15
N ILE A 358 7.39 -13.87 -5.18
CA ILE A 358 6.46 -12.74 -5.41
C ILE A 358 7.04 -11.39 -5.01
N GLY A 359 8.23 -11.34 -4.38
CA GLY A 359 8.91 -10.10 -3.98
C GLY A 359 9.24 -10.00 -2.49
N GLY A 360 8.88 -11.02 -1.70
CA GLY A 360 9.08 -11.08 -0.25
C GLY A 360 7.84 -10.69 0.55
N GLY A 361 6.87 -10.04 -0.09
CA GLY A 361 5.61 -9.60 0.51
C GLY A 361 4.55 -10.68 0.60
N SER A 362 3.31 -10.24 0.83
CA SER A 362 2.14 -11.14 0.88
C SER A 362 0.85 -10.43 0.46
N ILE A 363 -0.10 -11.23 -0.03
CA ILE A 363 -1.50 -10.84 -0.15
C ILE A 363 -2.35 -11.85 0.61
N GLY A 364 -3.28 -11.38 1.45
CA GLY A 364 -4.14 -12.22 2.27
C GLY A 364 -5.55 -11.66 2.42
N ALA A 365 -6.56 -12.52 2.27
CA ALA A 365 -7.94 -12.16 2.58
C ALA A 365 -8.24 -12.45 4.05
N VAL A 366 -8.95 -11.53 4.71
CA VAL A 366 -9.40 -11.68 6.09
C VAL A 366 -10.66 -12.55 6.15
N PRO A 367 -10.74 -13.55 7.07
CA PRO A 367 -9.70 -13.95 8.03
C PRO A 367 -8.54 -14.71 7.37
N PHE A 368 -7.31 -14.43 7.80
CA PHE A 368 -6.10 -14.96 7.15
C PHE A 368 -5.99 -16.48 7.26
N ARG A 369 -5.68 -17.13 6.13
CA ARG A 369 -5.29 -18.54 6.07
C ARG A 369 -3.80 -18.72 6.34
N LEU A 370 -3.43 -19.95 6.71
CA LEU A 370 -2.04 -20.34 6.89
C LEU A 370 -1.33 -20.50 5.54
N HIS A 371 -0.14 -19.92 5.41
CA HIS A 371 0.71 -19.97 4.23
C HIS A 371 1.65 -21.17 4.28
N MET A 372 1.11 -22.36 3.98
CA MET A 372 1.80 -23.65 4.16
C MET A 372 3.19 -23.75 3.51
N SER A 373 3.39 -23.15 2.33
CA SER A 373 4.66 -23.14 1.61
C SER A 373 5.70 -22.14 2.13
N ALA A 374 5.30 -21.29 3.08
CA ALA A 374 6.17 -20.31 3.74
C ALA A 374 6.44 -20.66 5.21
N CYS A 375 5.80 -21.70 5.74
CA CYS A 375 6.13 -22.27 7.05
C CYS A 375 7.50 -22.96 7.01
N GLU A 376 8.19 -22.97 8.14
CA GLU A 376 9.48 -23.62 8.32
C GLU A 376 9.46 -24.49 9.57
N PRO A 377 9.64 -25.82 9.47
CA PRO A 377 9.72 -26.62 8.25
C PRO A 377 8.46 -26.52 7.37
N LEU A 378 8.51 -27.06 6.15
CA LEU A 378 7.33 -27.12 5.29
C LEU A 378 6.27 -28.05 5.89
N SER A 379 4.99 -27.74 5.69
CA SER A 379 3.93 -28.63 6.17
C SER A 379 4.02 -30.00 5.50
N GLY A 380 3.86 -31.06 6.29
CA GLY A 380 3.98 -32.45 5.88
C GLY A 380 5.42 -32.91 5.63
N SER A 381 6.42 -32.08 5.93
CA SER A 381 7.82 -32.48 5.81
C SER A 381 8.25 -33.43 6.92
N THR A 382 9.29 -34.21 6.61
CA THR A 382 10.02 -35.04 7.56
C THR A 382 11.30 -34.30 7.98
N VAL A 383 11.54 -34.22 9.28
CA VAL A 383 12.74 -33.63 9.88
C VAL A 383 13.47 -34.73 10.65
N GLU A 384 14.75 -34.96 10.35
CA GLU A 384 15.55 -36.06 10.92
C GLU A 384 15.88 -35.87 12.41
N THR A 385 15.79 -34.63 12.90
CA THR A 385 16.05 -34.27 14.30
C THR A 385 15.00 -33.30 14.80
N ALA A 386 14.84 -33.21 16.12
CA ALA A 386 13.96 -32.24 16.74
C ALA A 386 14.30 -30.81 16.29
N PRO A 387 13.39 -30.08 15.63
CA PRO A 387 13.67 -28.72 15.23
C PRO A 387 13.81 -27.82 16.45
N ALA A 388 14.82 -26.94 16.43
CA ALA A 388 15.00 -25.94 17.49
C ALA A 388 13.82 -24.97 17.57
N SER A 389 13.21 -24.67 16.42
CA SER A 389 12.03 -23.83 16.30
C SER A 389 11.20 -24.22 15.08
N VAL A 390 9.87 -24.08 15.17
CA VAL A 390 8.95 -24.10 14.03
C VAL A 390 8.41 -22.69 13.81
N ARG A 391 8.45 -22.19 12.59
CA ARG A 391 7.88 -20.90 12.18
C ARG A 391 6.65 -21.13 11.31
N LEU A 392 5.49 -20.73 11.80
CA LEU A 392 4.25 -20.70 11.02
C LEU A 392 4.04 -19.31 10.44
N ARG A 393 3.56 -19.22 9.20
CA ARG A 393 3.27 -17.97 8.50
C ARG A 393 1.84 -17.92 8.01
N TRP A 394 1.19 -16.77 8.09
CA TRP A 394 -0.14 -16.49 7.52
C TRP A 394 -0.01 -15.54 6.35
N TYR A 395 -1.05 -15.43 5.52
CA TYR A 395 -1.04 -14.48 4.40
C TYR A 395 -1.13 -13.00 4.84
N GLY A 396 -1.46 -12.74 6.09
CA GLY A 396 -1.50 -11.41 6.70
C GLY A 396 -1.07 -11.43 8.17
N PRO A 397 -0.98 -10.25 8.81
CA PRO A 397 -0.45 -10.13 10.17
C PRO A 397 -1.37 -10.75 11.22
N VAL A 398 -0.79 -11.39 12.23
CA VAL A 398 -1.53 -12.11 13.28
C VAL A 398 -1.11 -11.65 14.68
N ASN A 399 -2.02 -11.80 15.63
CA ASN A 399 -1.84 -11.40 17.03
C ASN A 399 -2.57 -12.39 17.95
N TRP A 400 -2.16 -12.49 19.22
CA TRP A 400 -2.78 -13.33 20.24
C TRP A 400 -2.64 -12.68 21.62
N PRO A 401 -3.52 -11.73 21.98
CA PRO A 401 -3.35 -10.92 23.18
C PRO A 401 -3.51 -11.73 24.48
N GLU A 402 -4.34 -12.77 24.48
CA GLU A 402 -4.59 -13.62 25.65
C GLU A 402 -4.56 -15.11 25.26
N GLY A 403 -3.94 -15.94 26.11
CA GLY A 403 -3.90 -17.40 25.95
C GLY A 403 -2.84 -17.91 24.96
N THR A 404 -2.91 -19.21 24.66
CA THR A 404 -2.01 -19.86 23.69
C THR A 404 -2.60 -19.75 22.29
N PRO A 405 -1.85 -19.34 21.26
CA PRO A 405 -2.37 -19.12 19.91
C PRO A 405 -2.67 -20.42 19.14
N LEU A 406 -1.99 -21.51 19.51
CA LEU A 406 -2.09 -22.79 18.81
C LEU A 406 -2.29 -23.92 19.81
N ARG A 407 -2.96 -24.97 19.36
CA ARG A 407 -2.94 -26.28 19.99
C ARG A 407 -1.91 -27.16 19.29
N VAL A 408 -1.06 -27.80 20.09
CA VAL A 408 -0.10 -28.80 19.62
C VAL A 408 -0.63 -30.18 19.97
N ASP A 409 -0.86 -31.00 18.95
CA ASP A 409 -1.14 -32.42 19.10
C ASP A 409 0.03 -33.23 18.56
N ARG A 410 0.20 -34.44 19.08
CA ARG A 410 1.19 -35.39 18.61
C ARG A 410 0.61 -36.80 18.48
N ARG A 411 1.30 -37.64 17.72
CA ARG A 411 1.13 -39.10 17.68
C ARG A 411 2.44 -39.75 17.30
N THR A 412 2.57 -41.06 17.46
CA THR A 412 3.77 -41.79 17.01
C THR A 412 3.95 -41.67 15.49
N ALA A 413 5.17 -41.44 15.03
CA ALA A 413 5.51 -41.20 13.62
C ALA A 413 5.18 -42.39 12.67
N SER A 414 4.92 -43.59 13.22
CA SER A 414 4.43 -44.77 12.47
C SER A 414 3.05 -44.59 11.83
N GLY A 415 2.38 -43.44 12.01
CA GLY A 415 1.18 -43.03 11.29
C GLY A 415 -0.12 -43.75 11.70
N GLN A 416 -0.07 -44.74 12.60
CA GLN A 416 -1.23 -45.53 13.03
C GLN A 416 -1.84 -45.11 14.37
N GLY A 417 -1.27 -44.10 15.05
CA GLY A 417 -1.73 -43.62 16.36
C GLY A 417 -2.87 -42.57 16.30
N VAL A 418 -3.61 -42.46 17.40
CA VAL A 418 -4.59 -41.38 17.64
C VAL A 418 -3.85 -40.11 18.05
N TRP A 419 -4.32 -38.95 17.56
CA TRP A 419 -3.79 -37.66 17.97
C TRP A 419 -4.12 -37.36 19.44
N GLU A 420 -3.10 -37.15 20.25
CA GLU A 420 -3.21 -36.70 21.64
C GLU A 420 -2.69 -35.26 21.80
N PRO A 421 -3.24 -34.47 22.74
CA PRO A 421 -2.67 -33.15 23.06
C PRO A 421 -1.25 -33.31 23.61
N ALA A 422 -0.29 -32.57 23.06
CA ALA A 422 1.01 -32.41 23.68
C ALA A 422 0.89 -31.46 24.90
N PRO A 423 1.68 -31.65 25.97
CA PRO A 423 1.63 -30.76 27.14
C PRO A 423 1.96 -29.31 26.75
N ALA A 424 1.06 -28.36 27.04
CA ALA A 424 1.21 -26.97 26.63
C ALA A 424 2.50 -26.31 27.18
N GLY A 425 2.95 -26.71 28.37
CA GLY A 425 4.19 -26.21 28.98
C GLY A 425 5.48 -26.69 28.30
N HIS A 426 5.39 -27.50 27.24
CA HIS A 426 6.54 -27.90 26.42
C HIS A 426 6.89 -26.90 25.32
N PHE A 427 6.01 -25.94 25.03
CA PHE A 427 6.17 -25.03 23.90
C PHE A 427 6.05 -23.57 24.35
N LEU A 428 6.85 -22.72 23.72
CA LEU A 428 6.75 -21.27 23.80
C LEU A 428 6.27 -20.76 22.44
N PHE A 429 5.26 -19.89 22.45
CA PHE A 429 4.73 -19.25 21.24
C PHE A 429 5.14 -17.78 21.25
N MET A 430 5.91 -17.36 20.25
CA MET A 430 6.52 -16.04 20.20
C MET A 430 6.23 -15.31 18.89
N PRO A 431 5.96 -13.99 18.93
CA PRO A 431 5.89 -13.18 17.72
C PRO A 431 7.27 -13.05 17.09
N VAL A 432 7.30 -13.06 15.75
CA VAL A 432 8.52 -12.74 15.00
C VAL A 432 8.56 -11.23 14.76
N LEU A 433 9.42 -10.52 15.48
CA LEU A 433 9.42 -9.03 15.49
C LEU A 433 9.57 -8.40 14.10
N GLU A 434 10.31 -9.02 13.18
CA GLU A 434 10.54 -8.52 11.83
C GLU A 434 9.52 -9.02 10.81
N ASP A 435 8.61 -9.91 11.21
CA ASP A 435 7.63 -10.55 10.34
C ASP A 435 6.30 -10.73 11.10
N PRO A 436 5.41 -9.73 11.07
CA PRO A 436 4.15 -9.79 11.81
C PRO A 436 3.18 -10.84 11.25
N THR A 437 3.50 -11.45 10.10
CA THR A 437 2.73 -12.56 9.53
C THR A 437 3.16 -13.91 10.10
N ALA A 438 4.19 -13.93 10.97
CA ALA A 438 4.80 -15.15 11.46
C ALA A 438 4.74 -15.30 12.99
N LEU A 439 4.56 -16.55 13.38
CA LEU A 439 4.66 -17.00 14.77
C LEU A 439 5.76 -18.06 14.85
N SER A 440 6.64 -17.94 15.85
CA SER A 440 7.64 -18.95 16.18
C SER A 440 7.20 -19.81 17.36
N ILE A 441 7.48 -21.10 17.27
CA ILE A 441 7.20 -22.12 18.27
C ILE A 441 8.54 -22.72 18.66
N GLU A 442 8.93 -22.50 19.90
CA GLU A 442 10.19 -22.98 20.45
C GLU A 442 9.94 -23.99 21.57
N SER A 443 10.94 -24.82 21.83
CA SER A 443 10.93 -25.73 22.97
C SER A 443 11.07 -24.92 24.27
N ALA A 444 10.12 -25.08 25.20
CA ALA A 444 10.21 -24.44 26.50
C ALA A 444 11.37 -25.01 27.31
N ALA A 445 12.09 -24.18 28.06
CA ALA A 445 13.21 -24.63 28.89
C ALA A 445 12.82 -25.72 29.92
N SER A 446 11.54 -25.75 30.32
CA SER A 446 10.98 -26.73 31.26
C SER A 446 10.34 -27.96 30.60
N GLY A 447 10.40 -28.09 29.28
CA GLY A 447 9.70 -29.16 28.58
C GLY A 447 10.47 -29.74 27.40
N LEU A 448 9.94 -30.82 26.85
CA LEU A 448 10.62 -31.63 25.82
C LEU A 448 10.39 -31.12 24.38
N GLY A 449 9.53 -30.10 24.20
CA GLY A 449 9.21 -29.53 22.89
C GLY A 449 8.87 -30.57 21.83
N PHE A 450 9.55 -30.46 20.68
CA PHE A 450 9.49 -31.44 19.60
C PHE A 450 10.43 -32.61 19.89
N VAL A 451 9.89 -33.82 19.94
CA VAL A 451 10.60 -35.05 20.30
C VAL A 451 10.69 -35.95 19.08
N PRO A 452 11.87 -36.53 18.78
CA PRO A 452 12.01 -37.49 17.69
C PRO A 452 11.09 -38.71 17.85
N GLY A 453 10.65 -39.29 16.72
CA GLY A 453 9.71 -40.42 16.69
C GLY A 453 8.23 -40.01 16.78
N PHE A 454 7.92 -38.72 16.78
CA PHE A 454 6.54 -38.20 16.79
C PHE A 454 6.20 -37.43 15.50
N GLU A 455 4.95 -37.55 15.09
CA GLU A 455 4.31 -36.63 14.16
C GLU A 455 3.54 -35.57 14.96
N TYR A 456 3.70 -34.31 14.59
CA TYR A 456 3.08 -33.16 15.22
C TYR A 456 2.02 -32.54 14.30
N ARG A 457 0.94 -32.07 14.91
CA ARG A 457 -0.10 -31.28 14.25
C ARG A 457 -0.36 -30.02 15.07
N LEU A 458 -0.24 -28.88 14.39
CA LEU A 458 -0.45 -27.55 14.94
C LEU A 458 -1.76 -27.01 14.39
N ARG A 459 -2.62 -26.52 15.28
CA ARG A 459 -3.94 -25.98 14.93
C ARG A 459 -4.14 -24.61 15.55
N PRO A 460 -4.52 -23.58 14.76
CA PRO A 460 -4.98 -22.31 15.30
C PRO A 460 -6.09 -22.48 16.33
N LEU A 461 -6.02 -21.71 17.41
CA LEU A 461 -7.09 -21.53 18.38
C LEU A 461 -7.82 -20.20 18.12
N ASP A 462 -8.95 -20.02 18.78
CA ASP A 462 -9.76 -18.78 18.71
C ASP A 462 -9.05 -17.55 19.30
N THR A 463 -8.02 -17.77 20.11
CA THR A 463 -7.11 -16.75 20.64
C THR A 463 -6.17 -16.16 19.59
N LEU A 464 -5.92 -16.87 18.48
CA LEU A 464 -5.12 -16.37 17.37
C LEU A 464 -6.01 -15.61 16.39
N VAL A 465 -5.77 -14.31 16.29
CA VAL A 465 -6.58 -13.36 15.55
C VAL A 465 -5.74 -12.64 14.49
N ALA A 466 -6.39 -12.09 13.47
CA ALA A 466 -5.76 -11.12 12.59
C ALA A 466 -5.41 -9.85 13.36
N ASP A 467 -4.24 -9.27 13.10
CA ASP A 467 -3.83 -7.99 13.69
C ASP A 467 -4.49 -6.81 12.95
N LEU A 468 -5.81 -6.75 13.06
CA LEU A 468 -6.69 -5.78 12.41
C LEU A 468 -7.77 -5.31 13.39
N PRO A 469 -8.40 -4.15 13.12
CA PRO A 469 -9.58 -3.72 13.87
C PRO A 469 -10.64 -4.82 13.95
N GLY A 470 -11.19 -5.05 15.14
CA GLY A 470 -12.16 -6.10 15.41
C GLY A 470 -11.57 -7.49 15.68
N SER A 471 -10.26 -7.68 15.47
CA SER A 471 -9.51 -8.90 15.80
C SER A 471 -10.22 -10.20 15.38
N PRO A 472 -10.57 -10.36 14.08
CA PRO A 472 -11.25 -11.56 13.62
C PRO A 472 -10.34 -12.79 13.80
N VAL A 473 -10.91 -13.88 14.29
CA VAL A 473 -10.22 -15.17 14.45
C VAL A 473 -9.68 -15.62 13.09
N VAL A 474 -8.42 -16.08 13.06
CA VAL A 474 -7.81 -16.58 11.82
C VAL A 474 -8.57 -17.80 11.29
N ALA A 475 -8.48 -18.06 9.99
CA ALA A 475 -9.19 -19.19 9.38
C ALA A 475 -8.69 -20.53 9.97
N MET A 476 -9.61 -21.36 10.44
CA MET A 476 -9.31 -22.62 11.16
C MET A 476 -9.30 -23.88 10.28
N ASP A 477 -9.60 -23.75 8.98
CA ASP A 477 -9.78 -24.90 8.08
C ASP A 477 -8.51 -25.73 7.88
N ASP A 478 -7.34 -25.09 8.05
CA ASP A 478 -6.04 -25.67 7.70
C ASP A 478 -5.21 -25.97 8.96
N ALA A 479 -4.78 -27.22 9.12
CA ALA A 479 -3.84 -27.63 10.16
C ALA A 479 -2.45 -27.85 9.53
N TRP A 480 -1.40 -27.40 10.23
CA TRP A 480 -0.02 -27.67 9.83
C TRP A 480 0.49 -28.95 10.48
N THR A 481 1.20 -29.78 9.73
CA THR A 481 1.78 -31.03 10.24
C THR A 481 3.27 -31.14 9.95
N MET A 482 4.00 -31.90 10.74
CA MET A 482 5.36 -32.35 10.41
C MET A 482 5.65 -33.69 11.08
N VAL A 483 6.56 -34.47 10.51
CA VAL A 483 7.11 -35.68 11.12
C VAL A 483 8.51 -35.35 11.63
N VAL A 484 8.76 -35.61 12.92
CA VAL A 484 10.12 -35.61 13.46
C VAL A 484 10.56 -37.06 13.51
N GLU A 485 11.35 -37.47 12.53
CA GLU A 485 11.93 -38.80 12.54
C GLU A 485 12.87 -38.93 13.73
N GLY A 486 12.81 -40.09 14.39
CA GLY A 486 13.93 -40.52 15.21
C GLY A 486 15.09 -40.75 14.25
N ALA A 487 16.31 -40.33 14.63
CA ALA A 487 17.50 -40.95 14.08
C ALA A 487 17.25 -42.47 14.06
N VAL A 488 17.58 -43.12 12.94
CA VAL A 488 17.35 -44.54 12.66
C VAL A 488 17.32 -45.30 13.96
N ALA A 489 16.19 -45.94 14.29
CA ALA A 489 16.05 -46.70 15.53
C ALA A 489 17.36 -47.46 15.74
N CYS A 490 18.10 -47.02 16.73
CA CYS A 490 19.42 -47.50 17.03
C CYS A 490 19.21 -48.15 18.38
N PRO A 491 18.72 -49.41 18.43
CA PRO A 491 18.33 -50.01 19.70
C PRO A 491 19.45 -49.94 20.74
N GLY A 492 20.71 -49.90 20.31
CA GLY A 492 21.86 -49.76 21.20
C GLY A 492 22.17 -48.34 21.70
N ASP A 493 21.52 -47.29 21.20
CA ASP A 493 21.67 -45.89 21.67
C ASP A 493 20.66 -45.65 22.80
N VAL A 494 20.97 -46.22 23.96
CA VAL A 494 20.06 -46.26 25.11
C VAL A 494 20.09 -44.95 25.90
N ASP A 495 21.11 -44.12 25.71
CA ASP A 495 21.20 -42.78 26.32
C ASP A 495 20.72 -41.64 25.39
N GLY A 496 20.53 -41.94 24.10
CA GLY A 496 19.91 -41.07 23.10
C GLY A 496 20.85 -40.00 22.53
N ASP A 497 22.16 -40.21 22.60
CA ASP A 497 23.18 -39.24 22.16
C ASP A 497 23.52 -39.32 20.66
N GLY A 498 22.97 -40.30 19.95
CA GLY A 498 23.14 -40.51 18.52
C GLY A 498 24.29 -41.46 18.15
N ALA A 499 24.91 -42.16 19.12
CA ALA A 499 25.90 -43.20 18.88
C ALA A 499 25.83 -44.31 19.93
N VAL A 500 26.02 -45.57 19.51
CA VAL A 500 26.20 -46.69 20.43
C VAL A 500 27.66 -46.74 20.89
N ALA A 501 27.92 -46.29 22.11
CA ALA A 501 29.24 -46.10 22.69
C ALA A 501 29.35 -46.72 24.09
N VAL A 502 30.45 -46.38 24.78
CA VAL A 502 30.68 -46.85 26.16
C VAL A 502 29.63 -46.33 27.12
N SER A 503 29.06 -45.15 26.86
CA SER A 503 28.01 -44.55 27.68
C SER A 503 26.75 -45.43 27.70
N ASP A 504 26.32 -45.92 26.54
CA ASP A 504 25.20 -46.85 26.40
C ASP A 504 25.41 -48.17 27.12
N LEU A 505 26.63 -48.73 27.01
CA LEU A 505 27.01 -49.93 27.74
C LEU A 505 26.91 -49.73 29.26
N LEU A 506 27.30 -48.56 29.76
CA LEU A 506 27.22 -48.26 31.19
C LEU A 506 25.77 -48.11 31.66
N VAL A 507 24.90 -47.55 30.82
CA VAL A 507 23.45 -47.47 31.08
C VAL A 507 22.85 -48.88 31.10
N LEU A 508 23.14 -49.73 30.11
CA LEU A 508 22.67 -51.11 30.07
C LEU A 508 23.11 -51.91 31.31
N LEU A 509 24.38 -51.80 31.71
CA LEU A 509 24.90 -52.48 32.90
C LEU A 509 24.27 -51.96 34.21
N ALA A 510 23.80 -50.71 34.23
CA ALA A 510 23.09 -50.16 35.39
C ALA A 510 21.67 -50.73 35.53
N CYS A 511 21.08 -51.21 34.44
CA CYS A 511 19.74 -51.78 34.37
C CYS A 511 19.70 -53.31 34.49
N TRP A 512 20.83 -53.96 34.83
CA TRP A 512 20.95 -55.42 34.84
C TRP A 512 19.96 -56.12 35.79
N GLY A 513 19.15 -57.04 35.27
CA GLY A 513 18.13 -57.76 36.03
C GLY A 513 16.74 -57.71 35.40
N GLU A 514 15.70 -57.95 36.22
CA GLU A 514 14.30 -57.91 35.76
C GLU A 514 13.88 -56.48 35.37
N VAL A 515 13.08 -56.37 34.31
CA VAL A 515 12.60 -55.09 33.79
C VAL A 515 11.46 -54.54 34.66
N ASP A 516 11.78 -53.59 35.55
CA ASP A 516 10.84 -53.01 36.51
C ASP A 516 10.58 -51.50 36.29
N GLY A 517 11.31 -50.86 35.38
CA GLY A 517 11.22 -49.42 35.11
C GLY A 517 11.29 -49.01 33.63
N PRO A 518 11.02 -47.73 33.32
CA PRO A 518 11.13 -47.20 31.96
C PRO A 518 12.55 -47.26 31.37
N LEU A 519 13.58 -47.11 32.20
CA LEU A 519 14.99 -47.19 31.79
C LEU A 519 15.46 -48.64 31.55
N ASP A 520 14.85 -49.60 32.26
CA ASP A 520 15.17 -51.02 32.05
C ASP A 520 14.58 -51.49 30.71
N ARG A 521 13.40 -50.98 30.33
CA ARG A 521 12.79 -51.24 29.02
C ARG A 521 13.60 -50.71 27.84
N THR A 522 14.39 -49.67 28.03
CA THR A 522 15.29 -49.17 26.98
C THR A 522 16.58 -49.98 26.88
N SER A 523 16.90 -50.77 27.93
CA SER A 523 18.10 -51.62 27.98
C SER A 523 17.81 -53.11 27.70
N ASP A 524 16.53 -53.52 27.70
CA ASP A 524 16.02 -54.84 27.26
C ASP A 524 15.84 -54.81 25.74
N LEU A 525 16.91 -55.11 25.03
CA LEU A 525 17.03 -54.96 23.58
C LEU A 525 16.47 -56.17 22.81
N ASP A 526 16.35 -57.34 23.45
CA ASP A 526 15.72 -58.52 22.86
C ASP A 526 14.28 -58.78 23.34
N GLU A 527 13.78 -57.92 24.22
CA GLU A 527 12.41 -57.89 24.75
C GLU A 527 12.01 -59.17 25.51
N ASP A 528 12.98 -59.84 26.14
CA ASP A 528 12.73 -61.07 26.92
C ASP A 528 12.24 -60.82 28.35
N GLY A 529 12.22 -59.56 28.77
CA GLY A 529 11.80 -59.10 30.10
C GLY A 529 12.93 -59.08 31.14
N THR A 530 14.17 -59.33 30.74
CA THR A 530 15.37 -59.27 31.59
C THR A 530 16.52 -58.58 30.87
N VAL A 531 17.12 -57.55 31.47
CA VAL A 531 18.38 -56.98 30.96
C VAL A 531 19.53 -57.89 31.36
N GLY A 532 20.15 -58.55 30.38
CA GLY A 532 21.18 -59.55 30.60
C GLY A 532 22.23 -59.61 29.49
N VAL A 533 22.79 -60.81 29.33
CA VAL A 533 23.93 -61.03 28.43
C VAL A 533 23.51 -60.90 26.96
N LEU A 534 22.27 -61.23 26.62
CA LEU A 534 21.79 -61.13 25.24
C LEU A 534 21.64 -59.67 24.82
N ASP A 535 21.14 -58.80 25.70
CA ASP A 535 21.08 -57.35 25.48
C ASP A 535 22.47 -56.74 25.36
N LEU A 536 23.40 -57.14 26.22
CA LEU A 536 24.79 -56.71 26.12
C LEU A 536 25.41 -57.06 24.76
N LEU A 537 25.15 -58.27 24.26
CA LEU A 537 25.64 -58.69 22.95
C LEU A 537 24.92 -57.97 21.81
N ALA A 538 23.63 -57.68 21.96
CA ALA A 538 22.86 -56.88 21.01
C ALA A 538 23.41 -55.44 20.95
N LEU A 539 23.70 -54.81 22.09
CA LEU A 539 24.28 -53.47 22.17
C LEU A 539 25.66 -53.42 21.51
N ILE A 540 26.55 -54.36 21.84
CA ILE A 540 27.89 -54.43 21.22
C ILE A 540 27.80 -54.69 19.71
N SER A 541 26.77 -55.39 19.22
CA SER A 541 26.59 -55.63 17.78
C SER A 541 26.23 -54.36 17.00
N LEU A 542 25.75 -53.33 17.69
CA LEU A 542 25.32 -52.05 17.14
C LEU A 542 26.34 -50.91 17.34
N TRP A 543 27.57 -51.23 17.79
CA TRP A 543 28.58 -50.25 18.18
C TRP A 543 28.97 -49.27 17.05
N GLY A 544 28.92 -47.97 17.33
CA GLY A 544 29.26 -46.90 16.38
C GLY A 544 28.16 -45.85 16.25
N SER A 545 28.33 -44.93 15.29
CA SER A 545 27.37 -43.86 15.03
C SER A 545 26.06 -44.40 14.47
N CYS A 546 24.92 -43.86 14.93
CA CYS A 546 23.58 -44.24 14.49
C CYS A 546 23.16 -43.67 13.13
N SER A 547 24.11 -43.08 12.38
CA SER A 547 23.90 -42.48 11.06
C SER A 547 24.16 -43.45 9.90
N GLY A 548 23.89 -44.75 10.09
CA GLY A 548 24.20 -45.82 9.13
C GLY A 548 23.04 -46.22 8.24
#